data_AF-A0A947C8R3-F1
#
_entry.id   AF-A0A947C8R3-F1
#
_cell.length_a   1.000
_cell.length_b   1.000
_cell.length_c   1.000
_cell.angle_alpha   90.00
_cell.angle_beta   90.00
_cell.angle_gamma   90.00
#
_symmetry.space_group_name_H-M   'P 1'
#
loop_
_entity.id
_entity.type
_entity.pdbx_description
1 polymer ?
#
loop_
_entity_poly.entity_id
_entity_poly.type
_entity_poly.pdbx_seq_one_letter_code
_entity_poly.pdbx_strand_id
1 'polypeptide(L)'
;MSEPFNPDLKADELPRDTLVDLWHRTLEAHELLFETWFAAVSDKYGVDVADAVAVRGWPLRKTSATPKELFFDDLRFITAATELKPEMLTIAKRDQAETPQELCGDRSWFQLFVSPSRLFSSKVKSPQGKPAWVGSPGRLRGLARGKTIDIGFSVLLKAWQSSQGTRVSEFDIEAFEQKVASVYDQKTLALLWNYAALAYMLGTDRWYTGIRERYGDDAAQELEKDVWIDRGAAEHDLRIGQQAMGVAGDDVESLLRSFQFAPGEVGILDVEFELIDETHGIMTHHACPALDRFEHFDDVRQKHCCDICIAGMPISGEMLNRKIECKPLKLPPRVDANDIACRWEYRLRDQSTLGK
;
A
#
# COMPACT_ATOMS: atom_id res chain seq x y z
N MET A 1 -9.13 -25.42 2.76
CA MET A 1 -10.18 -24.71 3.52
C MET A 1 -11.55 -25.18 3.03
N SER A 2 -12.55 -25.24 3.91
CA SER A 2 -13.90 -25.75 3.58
C SER A 2 -14.97 -24.68 3.43
N GLU A 3 -14.68 -23.43 3.78
CA GLU A 3 -15.66 -22.34 3.72
C GLU A 3 -15.78 -21.76 2.32
N PRO A 4 -17.00 -21.47 1.82
CA PRO A 4 -17.22 -20.81 0.53
C PRO A 4 -16.47 -19.48 0.42
N PHE A 5 -16.18 -19.04 -0.81
CA PHE A 5 -15.55 -17.75 -1.04
C PHE A 5 -16.49 -16.63 -0.61
N ASN A 6 -16.01 -15.74 0.26
CA ASN A 6 -16.74 -14.54 0.66
C ASN A 6 -16.04 -13.32 0.04
N PRO A 7 -16.56 -12.74 -1.06
CA PRO A 7 -15.93 -11.59 -1.72
C PRO A 7 -15.90 -10.34 -0.84
N ASP A 8 -16.81 -10.26 0.14
CA ASP A 8 -16.96 -9.10 1.01
C ASP A 8 -16.17 -9.20 2.32
N LEU A 9 -15.43 -10.29 2.54
CA LEU A 9 -14.68 -10.54 3.77
C LEU A 9 -13.76 -9.36 4.11
N LYS A 10 -13.88 -8.82 5.32
CA LYS A 10 -13.06 -7.72 5.82
C LYS A 10 -12.04 -8.20 6.83
N ALA A 11 -10.95 -7.45 6.98
CA ALA A 11 -9.87 -7.79 7.90
C ALA A 11 -10.35 -7.92 9.35
N ASP A 12 -11.26 -7.05 9.83
CA ASP A 12 -11.78 -7.11 11.20
C ASP A 12 -12.73 -8.30 11.47
N GLU A 13 -13.08 -9.06 10.45
CA GLU A 13 -13.85 -10.30 10.55
C GLU A 13 -12.94 -11.55 10.63
N LEU A 14 -11.63 -11.40 10.40
CA LEU A 14 -10.69 -12.50 10.48
C LEU A 14 -10.47 -12.96 11.93
N PRO A 15 -10.07 -14.24 12.13
CA PRO A 15 -9.55 -14.70 13.41
C PRO A 15 -8.39 -13.81 13.87
N ARG A 16 -8.32 -13.55 15.17
CA ARG A 16 -7.29 -12.70 15.77
C ARG A 16 -5.88 -13.18 15.42
N ASP A 17 -5.63 -14.48 15.48
CA ASP A 17 -4.31 -15.06 15.20
C ASP A 17 -3.91 -14.85 13.72
N THR A 18 -4.88 -14.88 12.80
CA THR A 18 -4.64 -14.54 11.38
C THR A 18 -4.28 -13.07 11.21
N LEU A 19 -4.91 -12.15 11.95
CA LEU A 19 -4.56 -10.74 11.91
C LEU A 19 -3.16 -10.45 12.49
N VAL A 20 -2.79 -11.14 13.56
CA VAL A 20 -1.43 -11.06 14.12
C VAL A 20 -0.40 -11.61 13.13
N ASP A 21 -0.69 -12.73 12.46
CA ASP A 21 0.17 -13.28 11.40
C ASP A 21 0.30 -12.31 10.21
N LEU A 22 -0.81 -11.72 9.73
CA LEU A 22 -0.79 -10.70 8.68
C LEU A 22 0.06 -9.48 9.05
N TRP A 23 -0.03 -9.02 10.30
CA TRP A 23 0.81 -7.94 10.82
C TRP A 23 2.30 -8.28 10.70
N HIS A 24 2.71 -9.45 11.21
CA HIS A 24 4.11 -9.85 11.20
C HIS A 24 4.65 -10.04 9.78
N ARG A 25 3.87 -10.66 8.90
CA ARG A 25 4.24 -10.83 7.48
C ARG A 25 4.37 -9.49 6.76
N THR A 26 3.50 -8.53 7.06
CA THR A 26 3.56 -7.19 6.43
C THR A 26 4.78 -6.41 6.92
N LEU A 27 5.16 -6.57 8.20
CA LEU A 27 6.40 -6.02 8.74
C LEU A 27 7.62 -6.64 8.04
N GLU A 28 7.69 -7.96 7.96
CA GLU A 28 8.77 -8.69 7.26
C GLU A 28 8.84 -8.28 5.78
N ALA A 29 7.70 -8.08 5.12
CA ALA A 29 7.64 -7.63 3.74
C ALA A 29 8.21 -6.22 3.55
N HIS A 30 8.02 -5.30 4.50
CA HIS A 30 8.66 -3.99 4.48
C HIS A 30 10.19 -4.11 4.54
N GLU A 31 10.70 -4.96 5.42
CA GLU A 31 12.14 -5.21 5.53
C GLU A 31 12.70 -5.81 4.24
N LEU A 32 12.06 -6.85 3.70
CA LEU A 32 12.46 -7.48 2.44
C LEU A 32 12.41 -6.51 1.26
N LEU A 33 11.36 -5.69 1.17
CA LEU A 33 11.23 -4.68 0.11
C LEU A 33 12.35 -3.64 0.21
N PHE A 34 12.69 -3.21 1.43
CA PHE A 34 13.82 -2.31 1.66
C PHE A 34 15.13 -2.94 1.18
N GLU A 35 15.41 -4.19 1.54
CA GLU A 35 16.62 -4.92 1.11
C GLU A 35 16.66 -5.13 -0.40
N THR A 36 15.53 -5.46 -1.02
CA THR A 36 15.40 -5.68 -2.46
C THR A 36 15.70 -4.40 -3.24
N TRP A 37 15.15 -3.27 -2.79
CA TRP A 37 15.48 -1.95 -3.34
C TRP A 37 16.95 -1.58 -3.13
N PHE A 38 17.48 -1.82 -1.92
CA PHE A 38 18.87 -1.53 -1.61
C PHE A 38 19.82 -2.31 -2.53
N ALA A 39 19.54 -3.59 -2.75
CA ALA A 39 20.29 -4.45 -3.66
C ALA A 39 20.17 -3.96 -5.11
N ALA A 40 18.97 -3.67 -5.60
CA ALA A 40 18.74 -3.16 -6.96
C ALA A 40 19.51 -1.87 -7.25
N VAL A 41 19.46 -0.92 -6.31
CA VAL A 41 20.21 0.35 -6.43
C VAL A 41 21.71 0.11 -6.33
N SER A 42 22.16 -0.79 -5.44
CA SER A 42 23.58 -1.11 -5.25
C SER A 42 24.18 -1.77 -6.50
N ASP A 43 23.48 -2.73 -7.08
CA ASP A 43 23.91 -3.45 -8.28
C ASP A 43 24.05 -2.49 -9.47
N LYS A 44 23.13 -1.53 -9.60
CA LYS A 44 23.07 -0.63 -10.75
C LYS A 44 23.93 0.61 -10.61
N TYR A 45 23.97 1.23 -9.44
CA TYR A 45 24.58 2.53 -9.20
C TYR A 45 25.67 2.53 -8.11
N GLY A 46 25.89 1.39 -7.45
CA GLY A 46 26.87 1.23 -6.37
C GLY A 46 26.29 1.44 -4.98
N VAL A 47 26.91 0.81 -3.98
CA VAL A 47 26.48 0.82 -2.57
C VAL A 47 26.39 2.23 -1.99
N ASP A 48 27.34 3.12 -2.31
CA ASP A 48 27.33 4.51 -1.84
C ASP A 48 26.08 5.27 -2.31
N VAL A 49 25.55 4.92 -3.49
CA VAL A 49 24.32 5.50 -4.02
C VAL A 49 23.12 4.95 -3.26
N ALA A 50 23.05 3.64 -3.05
CA ALA A 50 22.00 3.00 -2.29
C ALA A 50 21.91 3.55 -0.86
N ASP A 51 23.05 3.70 -0.18
CA ASP A 51 23.10 4.30 1.15
C ASP A 51 22.69 5.77 1.15
N ALA A 52 23.13 6.58 0.19
CA ALA A 52 22.73 7.97 0.11
C ALA A 52 21.21 8.14 -0.11
N VAL A 53 20.61 7.31 -0.98
CA VAL A 53 19.17 7.30 -1.24
C VAL A 53 18.41 6.83 0.00
N ALA A 54 18.85 5.73 0.62
CA ALA A 54 18.23 5.21 1.83
C ALA A 54 18.32 6.18 3.01
N VAL A 55 19.45 6.85 3.23
CA VAL A 55 19.61 7.86 4.30
C VAL A 55 18.71 9.07 4.06
N ARG A 56 18.46 9.44 2.81
CA ARG A 56 17.52 10.51 2.46
C ARG A 56 16.08 10.09 2.71
N GLY A 57 15.71 8.86 2.34
CA GLY A 57 14.40 8.29 2.63
C GLY A 57 14.17 8.16 4.14
N TRP A 58 15.15 7.61 4.85
CA TRP A 58 15.13 7.30 6.27
C TRP A 58 16.35 7.91 7.01
N PRO A 59 16.24 9.15 7.51
CA PRO A 59 17.32 9.81 8.25
C PRO A 59 17.87 9.02 9.43
N LEU A 60 17.05 8.16 10.05
CA LEU A 60 17.44 7.27 11.16
C LEU A 60 18.54 6.27 10.77
N ARG A 61 18.77 6.00 9.48
CA ARG A 61 19.92 5.18 9.06
C ARG A 61 21.26 5.81 9.43
N LYS A 62 21.33 7.13 9.63
CA LYS A 62 22.56 7.80 10.13
C LYS A 62 22.97 7.34 11.52
N THR A 63 22.02 6.82 12.30
CA THR A 63 22.25 6.27 13.64
C THR A 63 22.22 4.75 13.63
N SER A 64 22.42 4.11 12.47
CA SER A 64 22.41 2.65 12.29
C SER A 64 21.08 1.98 12.68
N ALA A 65 19.95 2.68 12.49
CA ALA A 65 18.65 2.08 12.71
C ALA A 65 18.44 0.84 11.83
N THR A 66 17.87 -0.19 12.44
CA THR A 66 17.49 -1.47 11.84
C THR A 66 16.30 -1.32 10.89
N PRO A 67 16.11 -2.22 9.91
CA PRO A 67 14.92 -2.22 9.05
C PRO A 67 13.59 -2.15 9.83
N LYS A 68 13.49 -2.90 10.93
CA LYS A 68 12.35 -2.85 11.85
C LYS A 68 12.09 -1.45 12.42
N GLU A 69 13.13 -0.75 12.87
CA GLU A 69 12.98 0.63 13.35
C GLU A 69 12.55 1.58 12.23
N LEU A 70 12.98 1.34 10.98
CA LEU A 70 12.51 2.09 9.82
C LEU A 70 11.02 1.84 9.53
N PHE A 71 10.56 0.59 9.66
CA PHE A 71 9.13 0.26 9.56
C PHE A 71 8.31 1.01 10.61
N PHE A 72 8.75 1.05 11.87
CA PHE A 72 8.02 1.78 12.92
C PHE A 72 8.08 3.31 12.74
N ASP A 73 9.14 3.86 12.14
CA ASP A 73 9.17 5.26 11.71
C ASP A 73 8.09 5.53 10.65
N ASP A 74 8.01 4.68 9.61
CA ASP A 74 7.01 4.76 8.56
C ASP A 74 5.59 4.60 9.10
N LEU A 75 5.36 3.62 9.96
CA LEU A 75 4.07 3.38 10.59
C LEU A 75 3.58 4.58 11.39
N ARG A 76 4.46 5.18 12.21
CA ARG A 76 4.13 6.39 12.98
C ARG A 76 3.87 7.57 12.07
N PHE A 77 4.65 7.72 10.99
CA PHE A 77 4.41 8.75 9.98
C PHE A 77 3.06 8.56 9.30
N ILE A 78 2.71 7.35 8.84
CA ILE A 78 1.43 7.03 8.22
C ILE A 78 0.28 7.30 9.18
N THR A 79 0.42 6.90 10.44
CA THR A 79 -0.58 7.18 11.48
C THR A 79 -0.79 8.69 11.63
N ALA A 80 0.29 9.48 11.61
CA ALA A 80 0.22 10.93 11.69
C ALA A 80 -0.35 11.54 10.39
N ALA A 81 0.04 11.07 9.22
CA ALA A 81 -0.45 11.55 7.94
C ALA A 81 -1.95 11.30 7.77
N THR A 82 -2.45 10.11 8.12
CA THR A 82 -3.89 9.77 8.11
C THR A 82 -4.72 10.60 9.09
N GLU A 83 -4.13 11.11 10.18
CA GLU A 83 -4.81 12.03 11.09
C GLU A 83 -5.06 13.39 10.46
N LEU A 84 -4.10 13.85 9.68
CA LEU A 84 -4.11 15.21 9.15
C LEU A 84 -4.86 15.32 7.85
N LYS A 85 -4.74 14.27 7.04
CA LYS A 85 -5.32 14.18 5.72
C LYS A 85 -5.89 12.79 5.51
N PRO A 86 -7.02 12.46 6.14
CA PRO A 86 -7.69 11.17 5.98
C PRO A 86 -7.95 10.83 4.50
N GLU A 87 -8.12 11.83 3.65
CA GLU A 87 -8.33 11.68 2.21
C GLU A 87 -7.10 11.22 1.42
N MET A 88 -5.91 11.21 2.03
CA MET A 88 -4.67 10.82 1.35
C MET A 88 -4.43 9.31 1.32
N LEU A 89 -5.14 8.56 2.16
CA LEU A 89 -4.90 7.13 2.33
C LEU A 89 -6.28 6.46 2.28
N THR A 90 -6.67 6.13 1.06
CA THR A 90 -8.05 5.98 0.60
C THR A 90 -8.84 4.86 1.28
N ILE A 91 -8.18 3.90 1.95
CA ILE A 91 -8.82 2.65 2.39
C ILE A 91 -8.68 2.32 3.86
N ALA A 92 -7.78 2.95 4.61
CA ALA A 92 -7.76 2.75 6.06
C ALA A 92 -9.05 3.36 6.64
N LYS A 93 -10.04 2.52 6.95
CA LYS A 93 -11.26 2.89 7.69
C LYS A 93 -10.84 3.29 9.10
N ARG A 94 -10.33 4.51 9.22
CA ARG A 94 -9.75 5.05 10.44
C ARG A 94 -10.76 5.05 11.60
N ASP A 95 -12.04 5.17 11.30
CA ASP A 95 -13.13 5.18 12.27
C ASP A 95 -13.54 3.78 12.76
N GLN A 96 -12.91 2.71 12.26
CA GLN A 96 -13.23 1.34 12.70
C GLN A 96 -12.72 1.01 14.10
N ALA A 97 -11.65 1.67 14.55
CA ALA A 97 -11.05 1.50 15.88
C ALA A 97 -10.32 2.77 16.33
N GLU A 98 -10.02 2.87 17.63
CA GLU A 98 -9.11 3.91 18.12
C GLU A 98 -7.66 3.56 17.76
N THR A 99 -6.91 4.56 17.28
CA THR A 99 -5.48 4.42 17.04
C THR A 99 -4.75 4.17 18.37
N PRO A 100 -3.88 3.13 18.47
CA PRO A 100 -3.08 2.90 19.66
C PRO A 100 -2.24 4.12 20.09
N GLN A 101 -2.26 4.44 21.39
CA GLN A 101 -1.62 5.64 21.93
C GLN A 101 -0.10 5.65 21.72
N GLU A 102 0.51 4.48 21.65
CA GLU A 102 1.93 4.27 21.40
C GLU A 102 2.33 4.86 20.04
N LEU A 103 1.49 4.69 19.01
CA LEU A 103 1.74 5.26 17.69
C LEU A 103 1.53 6.77 17.66
N CYS A 104 0.61 7.27 18.50
CA CYS A 104 0.30 8.69 18.62
C CYS A 104 1.51 9.48 19.16
N GLY A 105 2.04 9.16 20.35
CA GLY A 105 3.13 9.93 20.97
C GLY A 105 2.84 11.43 21.17
N ASP A 106 3.83 12.22 21.62
CA ASP A 106 3.70 13.68 21.71
C ASP A 106 3.83 14.34 20.32
N ARG A 107 2.68 14.56 19.69
CA ARG A 107 2.53 15.26 18.40
C ARG A 107 2.20 16.75 18.57
N SER A 108 2.40 17.36 19.74
CA SER A 108 2.09 18.78 19.96
C SER A 108 2.73 19.70 18.92
N TRP A 109 3.99 19.45 18.56
CA TRP A 109 4.69 20.17 17.49
C TRP A 109 4.07 19.94 16.10
N PHE A 110 3.66 18.71 15.81
CA PHE A 110 3.04 18.34 14.53
C PHE A 110 1.67 19.01 14.43
N GLN A 111 0.90 19.05 15.52
CA GLN A 111 -0.38 19.75 15.65
C GLN A 111 -0.26 21.26 15.34
N LEU A 112 0.87 21.91 15.67
CA LEU A 112 1.08 23.33 15.34
C LEU A 112 1.14 23.60 13.83
N PHE A 113 1.67 22.66 13.04
CA PHE A 113 1.70 22.77 11.57
C PHE A 113 0.33 22.51 10.91
N VAL A 114 -0.61 21.90 11.63
CA VAL A 114 -1.95 21.50 11.13
C VAL A 114 -3.12 22.20 11.80
N SER A 115 -2.87 23.03 12.80
CA SER A 115 -3.92 23.83 13.45
C SER A 115 -4.57 24.90 12.55
N PRO A 116 -3.94 25.43 11.47
CA PRO A 116 -4.64 26.34 10.57
C PRO A 116 -5.87 25.72 9.89
N SER A 117 -5.83 24.42 9.56
CA SER A 117 -6.96 23.71 8.93
C SER A 117 -8.06 23.30 9.92
N ARG A 118 -7.74 23.08 11.21
CA ARG A 118 -8.74 22.82 12.25
C ARG A 118 -9.57 24.04 12.65
N LEU A 119 -9.03 25.26 12.48
CA LEU A 119 -9.77 26.51 12.71
C LEU A 119 -10.89 26.75 11.67
N PHE A 120 -10.80 26.12 10.49
CA PHE A 120 -11.80 26.25 9.42
C PHE A 120 -12.62 24.98 9.16
N SER A 121 -12.22 23.82 9.70
CA SER A 121 -13.03 22.61 9.68
C SER A 121 -13.99 22.63 10.87
N SER A 122 -15.21 23.13 10.66
CA SER A 122 -16.34 22.78 11.51
C SER A 122 -16.42 21.24 11.63
N LYS A 123 -17.01 20.72 12.72
CA LYS A 123 -17.24 19.27 12.92
C LYS A 123 -18.11 18.70 11.79
N VAL A 124 -17.52 18.45 10.63
CA VAL A 124 -18.13 17.69 9.55
C VAL A 124 -18.05 16.25 10.03
N LYS A 125 -19.20 15.68 10.41
CA LYS A 125 -19.33 14.23 10.50
C LYS A 125 -18.85 13.68 9.16
N SER A 126 -17.81 12.85 9.19
CA SER A 126 -17.41 12.09 7.99
C SER A 126 -18.68 11.38 7.50
N PRO A 127 -19.17 11.65 6.28
CA PRO A 127 -20.28 10.87 5.76
C PRO A 127 -19.78 9.43 5.66
N GLN A 128 -20.31 8.56 6.50
CA GLN A 128 -20.26 7.12 6.25
C GLN A 128 -21.07 6.89 4.96
N GLY A 129 -20.37 6.75 3.84
CA GLY A 129 -20.97 6.51 2.54
C GLY A 129 -20.36 7.37 1.44
N LYS A 130 -19.59 6.67 0.59
CA LYS A 130 -18.94 7.10 -0.66
C LYS A 130 -17.67 7.95 -0.48
N PRO A 131 -16.63 7.72 -1.31
CA PRO A 131 -15.43 8.56 -1.32
C PRO A 131 -15.83 10.04 -1.50
N ALA A 132 -14.94 10.96 -1.12
CA ALA A 132 -15.15 12.42 -1.13
C ALA A 132 -15.40 13.04 -2.53
N TRP A 133 -15.82 12.22 -3.49
CA TRP A 133 -16.09 12.50 -4.87
C TRP A 133 -17.53 12.13 -5.23
N VAL A 134 -18.28 13.14 -5.62
CA VAL A 134 -19.47 12.99 -6.46
C VAL A 134 -19.30 13.99 -7.61
N GLY A 135 -18.99 13.50 -8.82
CA GLY A 135 -18.90 14.28 -10.07
C GLY A 135 -17.47 14.56 -10.58
N SER A 136 -17.31 14.81 -11.88
CA SER A 136 -16.00 15.10 -12.53
C SER A 136 -15.44 16.45 -12.08
N PRO A 137 -14.17 16.57 -11.65
CA PRO A 137 -13.58 17.87 -11.47
C PRO A 137 -13.17 18.32 -12.88
N GLY A 138 -13.30 19.60 -13.20
CA GLY A 138 -12.50 20.08 -14.33
C GLY A 138 -11.03 19.73 -14.08
N ARG A 139 -10.26 19.41 -15.14
CA ARG A 139 -8.82 19.11 -15.09
C ARG A 139 -8.03 20.03 -14.15
N LEU A 140 -8.43 21.31 -14.06
CA LEU A 140 -7.88 22.31 -13.14
C LEU A 140 -8.08 21.98 -11.65
N ARG A 141 -9.27 21.53 -11.24
CA ARG A 141 -9.55 21.13 -9.85
C ARG A 141 -8.83 19.82 -9.51
N GLY A 142 -8.78 18.88 -10.46
CA GLY A 142 -7.98 17.66 -10.34
C GLY A 142 -6.49 17.98 -10.11
N LEU A 143 -5.92 18.84 -10.96
CA LEU A 143 -4.53 19.32 -10.85
C LEU A 143 -4.27 19.99 -9.51
N ALA A 144 -5.15 20.90 -9.07
CA ALA A 144 -5.01 21.60 -7.80
C ALA A 144 -5.04 20.65 -6.59
N ARG A 145 -5.95 19.67 -6.59
CA ARG A 145 -6.03 18.65 -5.54
C ARG A 145 -4.81 17.74 -5.55
N GLY A 146 -4.44 17.18 -6.70
CA GLY A 146 -3.28 16.29 -6.82
C GLY A 146 -2.00 16.98 -6.34
N LYS A 147 -1.76 18.23 -6.77
CA LYS A 147 -0.66 19.04 -6.24
C LYS A 147 -0.77 19.31 -4.74
N THR A 148 -1.97 19.53 -4.20
CA THR A 148 -2.17 19.76 -2.76
C THR A 148 -1.91 18.49 -1.93
N ILE A 149 -2.28 17.32 -2.47
CA ILE A 149 -1.99 16.02 -1.87
C ILE A 149 -0.48 15.80 -1.88
N ASP A 150 0.17 15.95 -3.04
CA ASP A 150 1.59 15.67 -3.22
C ASP A 150 2.51 16.66 -2.46
N ILE A 151 2.24 17.96 -2.56
CA ILE A 151 2.94 18.98 -1.77
C ILE A 151 2.68 18.75 -0.28
N GLY A 152 1.44 18.46 0.09
CA GLY A 152 1.09 18.14 1.46
C GLY A 152 1.87 16.95 1.99
N PHE A 153 1.92 15.86 1.24
CA PHE A 153 2.68 14.67 1.58
C PHE A 153 4.16 14.98 1.75
N SER A 154 4.75 15.64 0.76
CA SER A 154 6.16 16.01 0.74
C SER A 154 6.54 16.93 1.90
N VAL A 155 5.67 17.88 2.25
CA VAL A 155 5.87 18.78 3.39
C VAL A 155 5.76 18.02 4.69
N LEU A 156 4.74 17.17 4.86
CA LEU A 156 4.56 16.34 6.05
C LEU A 156 5.74 15.39 6.25
N LEU A 157 6.20 14.73 5.18
CA LEU A 157 7.32 13.80 5.21
C LEU A 157 8.62 14.53 5.56
N LYS A 158 8.90 15.69 4.95
CA LYS A 158 10.10 16.48 5.28
C LYS A 158 10.06 17.03 6.72
N ALA A 159 8.88 17.47 7.17
CA ALA A 159 8.69 17.92 8.55
C ALA A 159 8.91 16.76 9.54
N TRP A 160 8.36 15.58 9.22
CA TRP A 160 8.58 14.35 9.96
C TRP A 160 10.08 14.01 10.02
N GLN A 161 10.74 13.84 8.88
CA GLN A 161 12.17 13.56 8.77
C GLN A 161 13.05 14.57 9.53
N SER A 162 12.68 15.86 9.54
CA SER A 162 13.41 16.90 10.28
C SER A 162 13.19 16.80 11.80
N SER A 163 12.07 16.23 12.24
CA SER A 163 11.75 15.99 13.66
C SER A 163 12.34 14.68 14.20
N GLN A 164 12.75 13.76 13.32
CA GLN A 164 13.18 12.39 13.65
C GLN A 164 14.56 12.28 14.31
N GLY A 165 15.23 13.39 14.59
CA GLY A 165 16.60 13.38 15.14
C GLY A 165 16.77 12.70 16.51
N THR A 166 15.70 12.38 17.26
CA THR A 166 15.80 11.75 18.60
C THR A 166 14.62 10.86 19.06
N ARG A 167 13.54 10.68 18.28
CA ARG A 167 12.24 10.21 18.85
C ARG A 167 11.79 8.79 18.49
N VAL A 168 12.40 8.12 17.50
CA VAL A 168 12.10 6.68 17.24
C VAL A 168 12.86 5.78 18.20
N SER A 169 14.04 6.19 18.69
CA SER A 169 14.78 5.51 19.76
C SER A 169 14.05 5.45 21.11
N GLU A 170 12.95 6.20 21.27
CA GLU A 170 12.13 6.20 22.49
C GLU A 170 10.90 5.28 22.38
N PHE A 171 10.64 4.68 21.21
CA PHE A 171 9.49 3.80 21.00
C PHE A 171 9.85 2.37 21.41
N ASP A 172 9.15 1.84 22.40
CA ASP A 172 9.32 0.46 22.87
C ASP A 172 8.64 -0.52 21.89
N ILE A 173 9.40 -0.94 20.87
CA ILE A 173 8.94 -1.85 19.81
C ILE A 173 8.48 -3.18 20.40
N GLU A 174 9.24 -3.75 21.34
CA GLU A 174 8.94 -5.05 21.92
C GLU A 174 7.64 -5.02 22.73
N ALA A 175 7.44 -3.99 23.56
CA ALA A 175 6.20 -3.83 24.31
C ALA A 175 5.00 -3.59 23.37
N PHE A 176 5.19 -2.87 22.26
CA PHE A 176 4.12 -2.68 21.28
C PHE A 176 3.74 -3.99 20.59
N GLU A 177 4.71 -4.79 20.14
CA GLU A 177 4.44 -6.08 19.52
C GLU A 177 3.80 -7.08 20.50
N GLN A 178 4.16 -7.05 21.78
CA GLN A 178 3.47 -7.84 22.80
C GLN A 178 1.99 -7.45 22.90
N LYS A 179 1.64 -6.17 22.74
CA LYS A 179 0.24 -5.70 22.70
C LYS A 179 -0.47 -6.13 21.42
N VAL A 180 0.21 -6.10 20.27
CA VAL A 180 -0.31 -6.71 19.03
C VAL A 180 -0.61 -8.19 19.26
N ALA A 181 0.30 -8.92 19.90
CA ALA A 181 0.15 -10.35 20.14
C ALA A 181 -0.92 -10.71 21.18
N SER A 182 -1.26 -9.84 22.14
CA SER A 182 -2.10 -10.24 23.29
C SER A 182 -3.21 -9.28 23.73
N VAL A 183 -3.17 -8.00 23.34
CA VAL A 183 -4.05 -6.96 23.91
C VAL A 183 -5.08 -6.45 22.90
N TYR A 184 -4.64 -6.14 21.68
CA TYR A 184 -5.54 -5.49 20.72
C TYR A 184 -6.62 -6.47 20.18
N ASP A 185 -7.81 -5.91 19.97
CA ASP A 185 -8.95 -6.60 19.37
C ASP A 185 -8.85 -6.63 17.84
N GLN A 186 -9.75 -7.37 17.18
CA GLN A 186 -9.73 -7.57 15.74
C GLN A 186 -9.85 -6.26 14.95
N LYS A 187 -10.68 -5.32 15.42
CA LYS A 187 -10.86 -4.03 14.74
C LYS A 187 -9.59 -3.18 14.81
N THR A 188 -8.94 -3.16 15.96
CA THR A 188 -7.67 -2.46 16.16
C THR A 188 -6.55 -3.14 15.35
N LEU A 189 -6.48 -4.47 15.34
CA LEU A 189 -5.51 -5.22 14.54
C LEU A 189 -5.70 -5.02 13.04
N ALA A 190 -6.95 -5.02 12.55
CA ALA A 190 -7.26 -4.69 11.16
C ALA A 190 -6.81 -3.27 10.79
N LEU A 191 -7.06 -2.29 11.67
CA LEU A 191 -6.58 -0.91 11.47
C LEU A 191 -5.05 -0.85 11.42
N LEU A 192 -4.37 -1.57 12.32
CA LEU A 192 -2.92 -1.67 12.35
C LEU A 192 -2.36 -2.32 11.09
N TRP A 193 -2.99 -3.37 10.58
CA TRP A 193 -2.61 -4.00 9.32
C TRP A 193 -2.75 -3.02 8.14
N ASN A 194 -3.83 -2.22 8.07
CA ASN A 194 -3.95 -1.18 7.05
C ASN A 194 -2.83 -0.12 7.15
N TYR A 195 -2.47 0.30 8.37
CA TYR A 195 -1.32 1.22 8.54
C TYR A 195 0.01 0.56 8.14
N ALA A 196 0.19 -0.72 8.44
CA ALA A 196 1.37 -1.48 8.04
C ALA A 196 1.48 -1.61 6.52
N ALA A 197 0.37 -1.91 5.83
CA ALA A 197 0.33 -1.98 4.37
C ALA A 197 0.68 -0.64 3.70
N LEU A 198 0.20 0.47 4.27
CA LEU A 198 0.56 1.81 3.82
C LEU A 198 2.04 2.14 4.09
N ALA A 199 2.59 1.71 5.24
CA ALA A 199 4.01 1.87 5.55
C ALA A 199 4.89 1.03 4.61
N TYR A 200 4.49 -0.21 4.32
CA TYR A 200 5.08 -1.09 3.32
C TYR A 200 5.18 -0.39 1.95
N MET A 201 4.06 0.14 1.44
CA MET A 201 4.04 0.81 0.14
C MET A 201 4.76 2.18 0.13
N LEU A 202 4.85 2.86 1.27
CA LEU A 202 5.68 4.06 1.42
C LEU A 202 7.16 3.79 1.17
N GLY A 203 7.65 2.58 1.48
CA GLY A 203 9.02 2.18 1.17
C GLY A 203 9.36 2.34 -0.32
N THR A 204 8.47 1.88 -1.19
CA THR A 204 8.59 2.07 -2.64
C THR A 204 8.61 3.53 -3.04
N ASP A 205 7.72 4.38 -2.49
CA ASP A 205 7.68 5.82 -2.82
C ASP A 205 8.96 6.55 -2.39
N ARG A 206 9.53 6.19 -1.22
CA ARG A 206 10.80 6.77 -0.72
C ARG A 206 11.97 6.44 -1.64
N TRP A 207 12.12 5.18 -2.02
CA TRP A 207 13.17 4.74 -2.95
C TRP A 207 13.01 5.37 -4.33
N TYR A 208 11.81 5.27 -4.91
CA TYR A 208 11.51 5.82 -6.22
C TYR A 208 11.81 7.33 -6.27
N THR A 209 11.32 8.10 -5.27
CA THR A 209 11.54 9.54 -5.22
C THR A 209 13.02 9.89 -5.11
N GLY A 210 13.76 9.21 -4.24
CA GLY A 210 15.19 9.48 -4.07
C GLY A 210 16.02 9.18 -5.32
N ILE A 211 15.68 8.13 -6.07
CA ILE A 211 16.31 7.84 -7.37
C ILE A 211 15.90 8.86 -8.42
N ARG A 212 14.59 9.17 -8.53
CA ARG A 212 14.06 10.13 -9.50
C ARG A 212 14.71 11.49 -9.36
N GLU A 213 14.87 11.99 -8.15
CA GLU A 213 15.51 13.28 -7.87
C GLU A 213 16.98 13.32 -8.30
N ARG A 214 17.68 12.16 -8.28
CA ARG A 214 19.11 12.07 -8.56
C ARG A 214 19.42 11.71 -10.03
N TYR A 215 18.60 10.87 -10.64
CA TYR A 215 18.86 10.25 -11.94
C TYR A 215 17.72 10.40 -12.95
N GLY A 216 16.61 11.03 -12.57
CA GLY A 216 15.44 11.25 -13.45
C GLY A 216 14.44 10.09 -13.45
N ASP A 217 13.33 10.30 -14.16
CA ASP A 217 12.19 9.38 -14.20
C ASP A 217 12.59 7.98 -14.69
N ASP A 218 13.28 7.88 -15.83
CA ASP A 218 13.61 6.59 -16.47
C ASP A 218 14.39 5.66 -15.51
N ALA A 219 15.37 6.22 -14.79
CA ALA A 219 16.17 5.48 -13.83
C ALA A 219 15.34 4.92 -12.67
N ALA A 220 14.40 5.73 -12.15
CA ALA A 220 13.53 5.33 -11.05
C ALA A 220 12.51 4.27 -11.49
N GLN A 221 11.95 4.44 -12.69
CA GLN A 221 10.99 3.52 -13.29
C GLN A 221 11.61 2.15 -13.61
N GLU A 222 12.83 2.13 -14.13
CA GLU A 222 13.51 0.88 -14.43
C GLU A 222 13.83 0.10 -13.14
N LEU A 223 14.26 0.80 -12.08
CA LEU A 223 14.52 0.14 -10.79
C LEU A 223 13.24 -0.35 -10.11
N GLU A 224 12.13 0.39 -10.18
CA GLU A 224 10.86 -0.09 -9.63
C GLU A 224 10.35 -1.32 -10.36
N LYS A 225 10.52 -1.39 -11.69
CA LYS A 225 10.26 -2.61 -12.46
C LYS A 225 11.15 -3.76 -12.04
N ASP A 226 12.46 -3.54 -11.92
CA ASP A 226 13.40 -4.57 -11.44
C ASP A 226 12.94 -5.11 -10.07
N VAL A 227 12.62 -4.24 -9.11
CA VAL A 227 12.21 -4.65 -7.77
C VAL A 227 10.88 -5.40 -7.77
N TRP A 228 9.84 -4.84 -8.39
CA TRP A 228 8.50 -5.39 -8.31
C TRP A 228 8.28 -6.60 -9.21
N ILE A 229 8.92 -6.63 -10.37
CA ILE A 229 8.69 -7.63 -11.41
C ILE A 229 9.83 -8.65 -11.43
N ASP A 230 11.08 -8.20 -11.60
CA ASP A 230 12.18 -9.14 -11.86
C ASP A 230 12.73 -9.78 -10.59
N ARG A 231 12.72 -9.06 -9.47
CA ARG A 231 13.15 -9.55 -8.13
C ARG A 231 12.01 -10.11 -7.29
N GLY A 232 10.79 -10.07 -7.81
CA GLY A 232 9.65 -10.81 -7.29
C GLY A 232 8.92 -10.19 -6.10
N ALA A 233 8.96 -8.86 -5.92
CA ALA A 233 8.21 -8.23 -4.84
C ALA A 233 6.68 -8.35 -5.03
N ALA A 234 6.19 -8.39 -6.27
CA ALA A 234 4.77 -8.63 -6.55
C ALA A 234 4.33 -10.04 -6.11
N GLU A 235 5.12 -11.07 -6.40
CA GLU A 235 4.87 -12.43 -5.94
C GLU A 235 4.95 -12.53 -4.41
N HIS A 236 5.88 -11.82 -3.79
CA HIS A 236 5.97 -11.80 -2.34
C HIS A 236 4.72 -11.19 -1.70
N ASP A 237 4.24 -10.06 -2.22
CA ASP A 237 3.04 -9.37 -1.74
C ASP A 237 1.80 -10.28 -1.72
N LEU A 238 1.55 -10.97 -2.84
CA LEU A 238 0.43 -11.90 -2.96
C LEU A 238 0.57 -13.11 -2.01
N ARG A 239 1.80 -13.59 -1.80
CA ARG A 239 2.09 -14.75 -0.94
C ARG A 239 1.74 -14.48 0.52
N ILE A 240 1.78 -13.22 0.97
CA ILE A 240 1.39 -12.82 2.32
C ILE A 240 -0.07 -13.19 2.56
N GLY A 241 -0.97 -12.75 1.68
CA GLY A 241 -2.39 -13.08 1.77
C GLY A 241 -2.66 -14.58 1.59
N GLN A 242 -1.98 -15.21 0.63
CA GLN A 242 -2.09 -16.67 0.41
C GLN A 242 -1.75 -17.48 1.68
N GLN A 243 -0.63 -17.16 2.33
CA GLN A 243 -0.12 -17.89 3.48
C GLN A 243 -0.93 -17.61 4.74
N ALA A 244 -1.26 -16.34 5.01
CA ALA A 244 -2.06 -15.97 6.17
C ALA A 244 -3.46 -16.59 6.14
N MET A 245 -4.04 -16.71 4.93
CA MET A 245 -5.33 -17.35 4.72
C MET A 245 -5.25 -18.87 4.58
N GLY A 246 -4.07 -19.49 4.59
CA GLY A 246 -3.93 -20.93 4.40
C GLY A 246 -4.49 -21.43 3.06
N VAL A 247 -4.38 -20.63 1.99
CA VAL A 247 -4.83 -20.97 0.64
C VAL A 247 -3.90 -22.01 0.04
N ALA A 248 -4.47 -23.14 -0.38
CA ALA A 248 -3.72 -24.28 -0.91
C ALA A 248 -4.18 -24.72 -2.31
N GLY A 249 -5.25 -24.14 -2.86
CA GLY A 249 -5.71 -24.43 -4.22
C GLY A 249 -4.91 -23.67 -5.27
N ASP A 250 -5.09 -24.05 -6.54
CA ASP A 250 -4.37 -23.53 -7.70
C ASP A 250 -5.32 -22.97 -8.79
N ASP A 251 -6.55 -22.63 -8.40
CA ASP A 251 -7.61 -22.12 -9.24
C ASP A 251 -7.82 -20.60 -9.07
N VAL A 252 -8.80 -20.02 -9.76
CA VAL A 252 -9.05 -18.57 -9.70
C VAL A 252 -9.66 -18.17 -8.36
N GLU A 253 -10.50 -19.01 -7.75
CA GLU A 253 -10.99 -18.76 -6.39
C GLU A 253 -9.83 -18.62 -5.39
N SER A 254 -8.85 -19.53 -5.45
CA SER A 254 -7.66 -19.50 -4.61
C SER A 254 -6.82 -18.24 -4.85
N LEU A 255 -6.70 -17.81 -6.11
CA LEU A 255 -6.03 -16.55 -6.44
C LEU A 255 -6.75 -15.35 -5.82
N LEU A 256 -8.07 -15.24 -5.97
CA LEU A 256 -8.83 -14.13 -5.41
C LEU A 256 -8.75 -14.10 -3.87
N ARG A 257 -8.80 -15.26 -3.20
CA ARG A 257 -8.57 -15.35 -1.74
C ARG A 257 -7.20 -14.84 -1.32
N SER A 258 -6.18 -15.10 -2.12
CA SER A 258 -4.82 -14.62 -1.86
C SER A 258 -4.75 -13.09 -1.95
N PHE A 259 -5.47 -12.49 -2.90
CA PHE A 259 -5.55 -11.04 -3.02
C PHE A 259 -6.29 -10.35 -1.86
N GLN A 260 -7.26 -11.01 -1.22
CA GLN A 260 -8.07 -10.39 -0.15
C GLN A 260 -7.25 -9.78 1.00
N PHE A 261 -6.03 -10.26 1.21
CA PHE A 261 -5.14 -9.78 2.27
C PHE A 261 -3.69 -9.56 1.79
N ALA A 262 -3.51 -9.31 0.51
CA ALA A 262 -2.23 -8.83 -0.03
C ALA A 262 -2.05 -7.35 0.35
N PRO A 263 -0.95 -6.96 1.05
CA PRO A 263 -0.76 -5.59 1.53
C PRO A 263 -0.71 -4.53 0.42
N GLY A 264 -0.03 -4.81 -0.69
CA GLY A 264 0.08 -3.94 -1.86
C GLY A 264 -1.21 -3.81 -2.67
N GLU A 265 -2.17 -4.71 -2.44
CA GLU A 265 -3.49 -4.70 -3.06
C GLU A 265 -4.55 -4.26 -2.05
N VAL A 266 -5.32 -5.15 -1.43
CA VAL A 266 -6.43 -4.78 -0.52
C VAL A 266 -5.98 -3.99 0.71
N GLY A 267 -4.71 -4.10 1.11
CA GLY A 267 -4.17 -3.27 2.19
C GLY A 267 -4.17 -1.77 1.88
N ILE A 268 -4.06 -1.40 0.60
CA ILE A 268 -3.94 0.00 0.13
C ILE A 268 -4.87 0.38 -1.04
N LEU A 269 -5.65 -0.55 -1.59
CA LEU A 269 -6.62 -0.36 -2.68
C LEU A 269 -8.06 -0.66 -2.25
N ASP A 270 -9.04 0.00 -2.87
CA ASP A 270 -10.47 -0.32 -2.68
C ASP A 270 -10.87 -1.34 -3.74
N VAL A 271 -11.01 -2.60 -3.33
CA VAL A 271 -11.11 -3.74 -4.22
C VAL A 271 -12.44 -4.46 -4.03
N GLU A 272 -13.11 -4.73 -5.14
CA GLU A 272 -14.27 -5.62 -5.22
C GLU A 272 -13.88 -6.89 -5.98
N PHE A 273 -14.28 -8.03 -5.43
CA PHE A 273 -14.10 -9.34 -6.05
C PHE A 273 -15.44 -9.91 -6.49
N GLU A 274 -15.50 -10.42 -7.72
CA GLU A 274 -16.64 -11.15 -8.25
C GLU A 274 -16.14 -12.53 -8.71
N LEU A 275 -16.53 -13.58 -7.99
CA LEU A 275 -16.25 -14.95 -8.39
C LEU A 275 -17.42 -15.47 -9.23
N ILE A 276 -17.17 -15.79 -10.50
CA ILE A 276 -18.18 -16.35 -11.40
C ILE A 276 -18.25 -17.86 -11.17
N ASP A 277 -17.08 -18.50 -11.14
CA ASP A 277 -16.88 -19.90 -10.74
C ASP A 277 -15.41 -20.11 -10.32
N GLU A 278 -15.05 -21.32 -9.89
CA GLU A 278 -13.69 -21.68 -9.44
C GLU A 278 -12.58 -21.36 -10.47
N THR A 279 -12.92 -21.29 -11.76
CA THR A 279 -12.00 -21.05 -12.86
C THR A 279 -12.06 -19.64 -13.44
N HIS A 280 -12.96 -18.78 -12.95
CA HIS A 280 -13.22 -17.47 -13.52
C HIS A 280 -13.66 -16.45 -12.47
N GLY A 281 -12.95 -15.33 -12.42
CA GLY A 281 -13.24 -14.25 -11.51
C GLY A 281 -12.80 -12.89 -12.04
N ILE A 282 -13.39 -11.86 -11.46
CA ILE A 282 -13.15 -10.47 -11.80
C ILE A 282 -12.70 -9.71 -10.55
N MET A 283 -11.69 -8.87 -10.72
CA MET A 283 -11.23 -7.94 -9.69
C MET A 283 -11.41 -6.50 -10.17
N THR A 284 -12.08 -5.68 -9.38
CA THR A 284 -12.38 -4.28 -9.69
C THR A 284 -11.74 -3.38 -8.64
N HIS A 285 -10.85 -2.49 -9.07
CA HIS A 285 -10.27 -1.46 -8.21
C HIS A 285 -11.10 -0.17 -8.35
N HIS A 286 -11.87 0.16 -7.32
CA HIS A 286 -12.66 1.39 -7.25
C HIS A 286 -11.80 2.62 -6.98
N ALA A 287 -10.80 2.48 -6.10
CA ALA A 287 -9.86 3.53 -5.73
C ALA A 287 -8.43 3.01 -5.71
N CYS A 288 -7.50 3.85 -6.19
CA CYS A 288 -6.08 3.56 -6.25
C CYS A 288 -5.28 4.79 -5.80
N PRO A 289 -4.45 4.71 -4.73
CA PRO A 289 -3.68 5.85 -4.24
C PRO A 289 -2.77 6.47 -5.29
N ALA A 290 -2.16 5.65 -6.15
CA ALA A 290 -1.32 6.14 -7.24
C ALA A 290 -2.14 6.99 -8.24
N LEU A 291 -3.35 6.54 -8.59
CA LEU A 291 -4.22 7.30 -9.49
C LEU A 291 -4.74 8.58 -8.83
N ASP A 292 -5.20 8.49 -7.58
CA ASP A 292 -5.71 9.63 -6.82
C ASP A 292 -4.65 10.70 -6.57
N ARG A 293 -3.39 10.29 -6.43
CA ARG A 293 -2.26 11.21 -6.40
C ARG A 293 -2.01 11.74 -7.82
N PHE A 294 -1.61 10.91 -8.77
CA PHE A 294 -0.87 11.37 -9.94
C PHE A 294 -1.71 11.73 -11.18
N GLU A 295 -2.94 11.22 -11.35
CA GLU A 295 -3.73 11.28 -12.61
C GLU A 295 -3.95 12.68 -13.21
N HIS A 296 -3.77 13.73 -12.41
CA HIS A 296 -4.01 15.10 -12.87
C HIS A 296 -2.80 16.01 -12.80
N PHE A 297 -1.64 15.52 -12.37
CA PHE A 297 -0.44 16.37 -12.24
C PHE A 297 0.88 15.71 -12.62
N ASP A 298 0.96 14.38 -12.63
CA ASP A 298 2.19 13.64 -12.97
C ASP A 298 1.85 12.42 -13.83
N ASP A 299 1.51 12.68 -15.09
CA ASP A 299 1.12 11.65 -16.06
C ASP A 299 2.21 10.58 -16.25
N VAL A 300 3.49 10.96 -16.08
CA VAL A 300 4.64 10.05 -16.18
C VAL A 300 4.63 9.06 -15.03
N ARG A 301 4.49 9.54 -13.79
CA ARG A 301 4.40 8.68 -12.61
C ARG A 301 3.12 7.84 -12.64
N GLN A 302 1.98 8.45 -13.00
CA GLN A 302 0.71 7.75 -13.09
C GLN A 302 0.79 6.58 -14.08
N LYS A 303 1.27 6.83 -15.30
CA LYS A 303 1.41 5.78 -16.31
C LYS A 303 2.33 4.67 -15.81
N HIS A 304 3.44 5.02 -15.18
CA HIS A 304 4.38 4.04 -14.67
C HIS A 304 3.76 3.12 -13.61
N CYS A 305 3.04 3.66 -12.62
CA CYS A 305 2.36 2.84 -11.62
C CYS A 305 1.37 1.85 -12.27
N CYS A 306 0.65 2.29 -13.32
CA CYS A 306 -0.23 1.38 -14.07
C CYS A 306 0.53 0.35 -14.90
N ASP A 307 1.69 0.71 -15.48
CA ASP A 307 2.55 -0.24 -16.20
C ASP A 307 3.07 -1.34 -15.26
N ILE A 308 3.38 -1.02 -14.00
CA ILE A 308 3.72 -2.03 -12.97
C ILE A 308 2.55 -3.00 -12.78
N CYS A 309 1.31 -2.52 -12.61
CA CYS A 309 0.15 -3.41 -12.50
C CYS A 309 -0.06 -4.26 -13.76
N ILE A 310 0.12 -3.69 -14.96
CA ILE A 310 0.00 -4.43 -16.23
C ILE A 310 1.00 -5.59 -16.29
N ALA A 311 2.20 -5.43 -15.72
CA ALA A 311 3.20 -6.49 -15.64
C ALA A 311 2.94 -7.46 -14.46
N GLY A 312 2.58 -6.95 -13.27
CA GLY A 312 2.43 -7.74 -12.05
C GLY A 312 1.14 -8.56 -11.98
N MET A 313 0.05 -8.07 -12.56
CA MET A 313 -1.25 -8.75 -12.49
C MET A 313 -1.31 -10.09 -13.24
N PRO A 314 -0.60 -10.29 -14.36
CA PRO A 314 -0.41 -11.64 -14.91
C PRO A 314 0.47 -12.54 -14.03
N ILE A 315 1.52 -11.98 -13.42
CA ILE A 315 2.47 -12.71 -12.58
C ILE A 315 1.77 -13.32 -11.36
N SER A 316 0.80 -12.63 -10.76
CA SER A 316 0.00 -13.18 -9.66
C SER A 316 -0.72 -14.47 -10.03
N GLY A 317 -1.31 -14.52 -11.22
CA GLY A 317 -1.92 -15.73 -11.76
C GLY A 317 -0.89 -16.82 -12.01
N GLU A 318 0.22 -16.49 -12.67
CA GLU A 318 1.29 -17.44 -13.01
C GLU A 318 2.00 -18.03 -11.80
N MET A 319 2.16 -17.24 -10.73
CA MET A 319 2.73 -17.65 -9.45
C MET A 319 1.95 -18.80 -8.84
N LEU A 320 0.61 -18.72 -8.90
CA LEU A 320 -0.27 -19.76 -8.38
C LEU A 320 -0.41 -20.91 -9.38
N ASN A 321 -0.71 -20.58 -10.64
CA ASN A 321 -0.90 -21.53 -11.73
C ASN A 321 -0.68 -20.86 -13.08
N ARG A 322 0.35 -21.28 -13.82
CA ARG A 322 0.69 -20.77 -15.17
C ARG A 322 -0.41 -20.90 -16.23
N LYS A 323 -1.51 -21.59 -15.92
CA LYS A 323 -2.69 -21.67 -16.78
C LYS A 323 -3.72 -20.56 -16.52
N ILE A 324 -3.62 -19.86 -15.40
CA ILE A 324 -4.43 -18.68 -15.11
C ILE A 324 -3.91 -17.53 -15.98
N GLU A 325 -4.79 -17.01 -16.82
CA GLU A 325 -4.54 -15.81 -17.62
C GLU A 325 -5.20 -14.61 -16.96
N CYS A 326 -4.50 -13.47 -16.95
CA CYS A 326 -5.05 -12.19 -16.52
C CYS A 326 -5.21 -11.26 -17.72
N LYS A 327 -6.35 -10.58 -17.83
CA LYS A 327 -6.60 -9.56 -18.86
C LYS A 327 -7.16 -8.29 -18.24
N PRO A 328 -6.64 -7.10 -18.58
CA PRO A 328 -7.29 -5.85 -18.20
C PRO A 328 -8.59 -5.71 -19.00
N LEU A 329 -9.70 -5.53 -18.30
CA LEU A 329 -10.98 -5.12 -18.86
C LEU A 329 -11.12 -3.60 -18.92
N LYS A 330 -10.46 -2.91 -17.98
CA LYS A 330 -10.41 -1.45 -17.92
C LYS A 330 -9.11 -0.99 -17.27
N LEU A 331 -8.51 0.04 -17.85
CA LEU A 331 -7.37 0.78 -17.30
C LEU A 331 -7.71 2.28 -17.28
N PRO A 332 -6.96 3.10 -16.53
CA PRO A 332 -7.07 4.55 -16.59
C PRO A 332 -6.88 5.12 -18.02
N PRO A 333 -7.31 6.36 -18.29
CA PRO A 333 -7.83 7.35 -17.33
C PRO A 333 -9.29 7.08 -16.91
N ARG A 334 -9.66 7.58 -15.72
CA ARG A 334 -11.07 7.65 -15.30
C ARG A 334 -11.85 8.64 -16.17
N VAL A 335 -13.09 8.29 -16.48
CA VAL A 335 -14.03 9.17 -17.21
C VAL A 335 -14.51 10.30 -16.31
N ASP A 336 -14.85 9.97 -15.07
CA ASP A 336 -15.19 10.91 -14.00
C ASP A 336 -14.85 10.33 -12.64
N ALA A 337 -15.18 11.05 -11.57
CA ALA A 337 -14.74 10.68 -10.24
C ALA A 337 -15.49 9.52 -9.58
N ASN A 338 -16.62 9.10 -10.17
CA ASN A 338 -17.32 7.88 -9.76
C ASN A 338 -16.85 6.67 -10.58
N ASP A 339 -15.95 6.88 -11.54
CA ASP A 339 -15.43 5.82 -12.36
C ASP A 339 -14.37 5.01 -11.60
N ILE A 340 -14.32 3.72 -11.87
CA ILE A 340 -13.36 2.80 -11.27
C ILE A 340 -11.95 3.08 -11.80
N ALA A 341 -10.92 2.79 -11.01
CA ALA A 341 -9.53 2.93 -11.40
C ALA A 341 -9.13 1.91 -12.49
N CYS A 342 -9.37 0.61 -12.26
CA CYS A 342 -9.13 -0.45 -13.23
C CYS A 342 -9.95 -1.71 -12.93
N ARG A 343 -10.06 -2.61 -13.92
CA ARG A 343 -10.78 -3.88 -13.82
C ARG A 343 -10.00 -4.98 -14.53
N TRP A 344 -9.93 -6.15 -13.92
CA TRP A 344 -9.13 -7.29 -14.36
C TRP A 344 -9.97 -8.56 -14.37
N GLU A 345 -9.79 -9.37 -15.40
CA GLU A 345 -10.39 -10.70 -15.54
C GLU A 345 -9.32 -11.77 -15.39
N TYR A 346 -9.57 -12.75 -14.52
CA TYR A 346 -8.76 -13.94 -14.34
C TYR A 346 -9.51 -15.17 -14.84
N ARG A 347 -8.87 -15.96 -15.70
CA ARG A 347 -9.45 -17.22 -16.21
C ARG A 347 -8.43 -18.34 -16.22
N LEU A 348 -8.80 -19.50 -15.70
CA LEU A 348 -8.03 -20.73 -15.83
C LEU A 348 -8.34 -21.39 -17.19
N ARG A 349 -7.31 -21.61 -18.02
CA ARG A 349 -7.50 -22.27 -19.32
C ARG A 349 -7.97 -23.73 -19.19
N ASP A 350 -8.96 -24.10 -19.99
CA ASP A 350 -9.42 -25.49 -20.14
C ASP A 350 -8.31 -26.42 -20.63
N GLN A 351 -8.17 -27.58 -19.98
CA GLN A 351 -7.24 -28.64 -20.42
C GLN A 351 -7.57 -29.23 -21.80
N SER A 352 -8.80 -29.04 -22.30
CA SER A 352 -9.29 -29.63 -23.56
C SER A 352 -8.72 -28.98 -24.83
N THR A 353 -8.07 -27.82 -24.72
CA THR A 353 -7.53 -27.08 -25.87
C THR A 353 -6.06 -27.39 -26.19
N LEU A 354 -5.38 -28.18 -25.36
CA LEU A 354 -3.98 -28.61 -25.57
C LEU A 354 -3.86 -29.90 -26.41
N GLY A 355 -4.96 -30.39 -26.97
CA GLY A 355 -5.03 -31.64 -27.75
C GLY A 355 -5.48 -31.47 -29.20
N LYS A 356 -5.21 -30.33 -29.84
CA LYS A 356 -5.41 -30.16 -31.29
C LYS A 356 -4.18 -29.63 -32.00
#